data_AF-A0A6A9T8G9-F1
#
_entry.id   AF-A0A6A9T8G9-F1
#
_cell.length_a   1.000
_cell.length_b   1.000
_cell.length_c   1.000
_cell.angle_alpha   90.00
_cell.angle_beta   90.00
_cell.angle_gamma   90.00
#
_symmetry.space_group_name_H-M   'P 1'
#
loop_
_entity.id
_entity.type
_entity.pdbx_description
1 polymer ?
#
loop_
_entity_poly.entity_id
_entity_poly.type
_entity_poly.pdbx_seq_one_letter_code
_entity_poly.pdbx_strand_id
1 'polypeptide(L)'
;MPLYMDVHRNVDASVEDVVAAHKKDVETQEKHGVKYLNYWVDEDEGAVFCLFEGPSKAAGETVHREAHGLTADEIFEVEQGE
;
A
#
# COMPACT_ATOMS: atom_id res chain seq x y z
N MET A 1 -4.73 -8.81 13.32
CA MET A 1 -5.41 -8.03 12.26
C MET A 1 -5.19 -8.78 10.95
N PRO A 2 -6.17 -8.89 10.05
CA PRO A 2 -5.95 -9.53 8.75
C PRO A 2 -4.86 -8.81 7.95
N LEU A 3 -4.18 -9.56 7.08
CA LEU A 3 -3.17 -9.06 6.16
C LEU A 3 -3.82 -8.74 4.81
N TYR A 4 -3.34 -7.68 4.19
CA TYR A 4 -3.76 -7.27 2.86
C TYR A 4 -2.55 -6.98 1.99
N MET A 5 -2.64 -7.42 0.74
CA MET A 5 -1.73 -7.03 -0.32
C MET A 5 -2.48 -6.08 -1.26
N ASP A 6 -2.03 -4.84 -1.35
CA ASP A 6 -2.45 -3.94 -2.41
C ASP A 6 -1.50 -4.03 -3.61
N VAL A 7 -2.05 -3.76 -4.79
CA VAL A 7 -1.32 -3.79 -6.05
C VAL A 7 -1.64 -2.53 -6.83
N HIS A 8 -0.59 -1.81 -7.22
CA HIS A 8 -0.65 -0.69 -8.13
C HIS A 8 -0.05 -1.11 -9.47
N ARG A 9 -0.72 -0.75 -10.56
CA ARG A 9 -0.36 -1.11 -11.94
C ARG A 9 -0.08 0.13 -12.76
N ASN A 10 0.76 0.00 -13.79
CA ASN A 10 1.08 1.07 -14.72
C ASN A 10 1.58 2.34 -14.00
N VAL A 11 2.37 2.16 -12.95
CA VAL A 11 2.93 3.24 -12.15
C VAL A 11 4.03 3.91 -12.96
N ASP A 12 3.76 5.13 -13.42
CA ASP A 12 4.75 6.01 -14.05
C ASP A 12 5.42 6.89 -12.98
N ALA A 13 6.22 6.26 -12.12
CA ALA A 13 6.92 6.92 -11.02
C ALA A 13 8.26 6.23 -10.74
N SER A 14 9.24 6.99 -10.25
CA SER A 14 10.53 6.42 -9.83
C SER A 14 10.40 5.66 -8.50
N VAL A 15 11.33 4.75 -8.20
CA VAL A 15 11.44 4.15 -6.85
C VAL A 15 11.50 5.22 -5.76
N GLU A 16 12.16 6.37 -6.00
CA GLU A 16 12.23 7.46 -5.02
C GLU A 16 10.86 8.08 -4.73
N ASP A 17 10.02 8.24 -5.76
CA ASP A 17 8.65 8.72 -5.62
C ASP A 17 7.78 7.71 -4.85
N VAL A 18 7.93 6.41 -5.14
CA VAL A 18 7.21 5.34 -4.42
C VAL A 18 7.63 5.31 -2.95
N VAL A 19 8.92 5.45 -2.64
CA VAL A 19 9.43 5.55 -1.27
C VAL A 19 8.83 6.77 -0.56
N ALA A 20 8.72 7.91 -1.25
CA ALA A 20 8.13 9.12 -0.69
C ALA A 20 6.61 8.96 -0.43
N ALA A 21 5.88 8.29 -1.32
CA ALA A 21 4.47 7.96 -1.14
C ALA A 21 4.26 7.04 0.07
N HIS A 22 5.04 5.95 0.14
CA HIS A 22 4.95 4.98 1.24
C HIS A 22 5.24 5.61 2.61
N LYS A 23 6.16 6.57 2.69
CA LYS A 23 6.39 7.33 3.94
C LYS A 23 5.15 8.08 4.39
N LYS A 24 4.41 8.70 3.47
CA LYS A 24 3.15 9.40 3.80
C LYS A 24 2.06 8.43 4.26
N ASP A 25 2.01 7.23 3.68
CA ASP A 25 1.13 6.16 4.17
C ASP A 25 1.45 5.81 5.62
N VAL A 26 2.72 5.63 5.94
CA VAL A 26 3.19 5.37 7.32
C VAL A 26 2.85 6.51 8.28
N GLU A 27 2.97 7.76 7.87
CA GLU A 27 2.58 8.93 8.68
C GLU A 27 1.06 9.00 8.93
N THR A 28 0.25 8.42 8.04
CA THR A 28 -1.22 8.50 8.06
C THR A 28 -1.89 7.27 8.70
N GLN A 29 -1.21 6.12 8.70
CA GLN A 29 -1.81 4.79 8.97
C GLN A 29 -2.51 4.65 10.32
N GLU A 30 -1.96 5.25 11.40
CA GLU A 30 -2.46 5.05 12.76
C GLU A 30 -3.91 5.54 12.93
N LYS A 31 -4.29 6.60 12.21
CA LYS A 31 -5.65 7.17 12.23
C LYS A 31 -6.71 6.17 11.78
N HIS A 32 -6.33 5.20 10.95
CA HIS A 32 -7.22 4.22 10.33
C HIS A 32 -7.03 2.80 10.89
N GLY A 33 -6.18 2.64 11.91
CA GLY A 33 -5.83 1.33 12.45
C GLY A 33 -5.07 0.44 11.46
N VAL A 34 -4.37 1.05 10.50
CA VAL A 34 -3.57 0.34 9.49
C VAL A 34 -2.11 0.31 9.94
N LYS A 35 -1.38 -0.74 9.55
CA LYS A 35 0.06 -0.84 9.71
C LYS A 35 0.67 -1.40 8.44
N TYR A 36 1.31 -0.54 7.65
CA TYR A 36 2.12 -0.97 6.52
C TYR A 36 3.37 -1.70 7.01
N LEU A 37 3.62 -2.89 6.45
CA LEU A 37 4.67 -3.81 6.89
C LEU A 37 5.87 -3.79 5.96
N ASN A 38 5.64 -3.96 4.66
CA ASN A 38 6.67 -4.02 3.61
C ASN A 38 6.09 -3.59 2.27
N TYR A 39 6.96 -3.30 1.32
CA TYR A 39 6.59 -3.05 -0.06
C TYR A 39 7.67 -3.53 -1.03
N TRP A 40 7.26 -3.74 -2.28
CA TRP A 40 8.13 -4.13 -3.40
C TRP A 40 7.78 -3.28 -4.61
N VAL A 41 8.78 -2.97 -5.42
CA VAL A 41 8.65 -2.20 -6.65
C VAL A 41 9.29 -2.97 -7.79
N ASP A 42 8.57 -3.10 -8.89
CA ASP A 42 9.05 -3.54 -10.18
C ASP A 42 8.98 -2.33 -11.13
N GLU A 43 10.11 -1.63 -11.29
CA GLU A 43 10.17 -0.43 -12.14
C GLU A 43 9.99 -0.78 -13.63
N ASP A 44 10.46 -1.95 -14.06
CA ASP A 44 10.43 -2.35 -15.46
C ASP A 44 8.98 -2.62 -15.91
N GLU A 45 8.19 -3.25 -15.06
CA GLU A 45 6.76 -3.54 -15.32
C GLU A 45 5.80 -2.47 -14.74
N GLY A 46 6.35 -1.44 -14.08
CA GLY A 46 5.56 -0.36 -13.46
C GLY A 46 4.57 -0.87 -12.41
N ALA A 47 5.01 -1.77 -11.52
CA ALA A 47 4.16 -2.37 -10.49
C ALA A 47 4.68 -2.09 -9.08
N VAL A 48 3.76 -1.80 -8.16
CA VAL A 48 4.06 -1.66 -6.72
C VAL A 48 3.15 -2.57 -5.93
N PHE A 49 3.72 -3.21 -4.92
CA PHE A 49 3.01 -4.12 -4.02
C PHE A 49 3.25 -3.67 -2.59
N CYS A 50 2.21 -3.34 -1.82
CA CYS A 50 2.36 -3.08 -0.39
C CYS A 50 1.61 -4.13 0.43
N LEU A 51 2.28 -4.61 1.48
CA LEU A 51 1.69 -5.48 2.49
C LEU A 51 1.35 -4.65 3.72
N PHE A 52 0.11 -4.73 4.20
CA PHE A 52 -0.32 -4.07 5.43
C PHE A 52 -1.25 -4.94 6.27
N GLU A 53 -1.24 -4.69 7.58
CA GLU A 53 -2.30 -5.15 8.48
C GLU A 53 -3.36 -4.05 8.62
N GLY A 54 -4.64 -4.42 8.66
CA GLY A 54 -5.70 -3.42 8.79
C GLY A 54 -7.04 -4.02 9.24
N PRO A 55 -8.03 -3.18 9.59
CA PRO A 55 -9.36 -3.65 9.96
C PRO A 55 -10.20 -4.04 8.73
N SER A 56 -9.85 -3.54 7.53
CA SER A 56 -10.50 -3.86 6.26
C SER A 56 -9.65 -3.39 5.07
N LYS A 57 -9.97 -3.85 3.86
CA LYS A 57 -9.42 -3.31 2.59
C LYS A 57 -9.63 -1.80 2.46
N ALA A 58 -10.84 -1.33 2.78
CA ALA A 58 -11.23 0.07 2.69
C ALA A 58 -10.41 0.98 3.63
N ALA A 59 -9.90 0.44 4.74
CA ALA A 59 -9.03 1.20 5.63
C ALA A 59 -7.68 1.51 4.98
N GLY A 60 -7.03 0.52 4.35
CA GLY A 60 -5.80 0.74 3.58
C GLY A 60 -6.01 1.70 2.40
N GLU A 61 -7.10 1.51 1.65
CA GLU A 61 -7.47 2.43 0.57
C GLU A 61 -7.67 3.88 1.05
N THR A 62 -8.26 4.05 2.24
CA THR A 62 -8.46 5.37 2.84
C THR A 62 -7.13 5.99 3.27
N VAL A 63 -6.16 5.20 3.75
CA VAL A 63 -4.82 5.70 4.06
C VAL A 63 -4.17 6.28 2.81
N HIS A 64 -4.07 5.53 1.71
CA HIS A 64 -3.48 6.03 0.47
C HIS A 64 -4.16 7.31 -0.03
N ARG A 65 -5.50 7.32 -0.01
CA ARG A 65 -6.29 8.48 -0.45
C ARG A 65 -6.02 9.71 0.41
N GLU A 66 -5.90 9.57 1.73
CA GLU A 66 -5.58 10.70 2.61
C GLU A 66 -4.11 11.11 2.56
N ALA A 67 -3.20 10.16 2.42
CA ALA A 67 -1.75 10.37 2.45
C ALA A 67 -1.24 11.12 1.21
N HIS A 68 -1.69 10.71 0.02
CA HIS A 68 -1.18 11.23 -1.24
C HIS A 68 -2.23 11.33 -2.36
N GLY A 69 -3.50 11.01 -2.09
CA GLY A 69 -4.60 11.20 -3.04
C GLY A 69 -4.73 10.12 -4.12
N LEU A 70 -3.86 9.11 -4.11
CA LEU A 70 -3.92 7.95 -5.01
C LEU A 70 -4.47 6.75 -4.24
N THR A 71 -4.88 5.70 -4.96
CA THR A 71 -5.32 4.43 -4.37
C THR A 71 -4.74 3.27 -5.17
N ALA A 72 -4.70 2.08 -4.56
CA ALA A 72 -4.35 0.86 -5.27
C ALA A 72 -5.43 0.46 -6.29
N ASP A 73 -5.01 -0.25 -7.34
CA ASP A 73 -5.92 -0.82 -8.35
C ASP A 73 -6.62 -2.06 -7.81
N GLU A 74 -5.90 -2.86 -7.00
CA GLU A 74 -6.38 -4.11 -6.45
C GLU A 74 -5.99 -4.20 -4.96
N ILE A 75 -6.86 -4.76 -4.12
CA ILE A 75 -6.53 -5.08 -2.71
C ILE A 75 -7.07 -6.48 -2.40
N PHE A 76 -6.17 -7.37 -1.98
CA PHE A 76 -6.47 -8.75 -1.61
C PHE A 76 -6.28 -8.93 -0.11
N GLU A 77 -7.21 -9.63 0.54
CA GLU A 77 -6.92 -10.20 1.86
C GLU A 77 -6.07 -11.44 1.62
N VAL A 78 -4.96 -11.56 2.34
CA VAL A 78 -3.95 -12.59 2.10
C VAL A 78 -3.58 -13.29 3.39
N GLU A 79 -3.09 -14.52 3.25
CA GLU A 79 -2.48 -15.28 4.35
C GLU A 79 -0.99 -15.46 4.05
N GLN A 80 -0.14 -15.29 5.06
CA GLN A 80 1.27 -15.57 4.93
C GLN A 80 1.49 -17.10 4.96
N GLY A 81 2.12 -17.64 3.91
CA GLY A 81 2.56 -19.03 3.90
C GLY A 81 3.71 -19.29 4.88
N GLU A 82 3.83 -20.53 5.34
CA GLU A 82 4.93 -21.02 6.21
C GLU A 82 6.14 -21.54 5.42
#